data_AF-A0A967BNE1-F1
#
_entry.id   AF-A0A967BNE1-F1
#
_cell.length_a   1.000
_cell.length_b   1.000
_cell.length_c   1.000
_cell.angle_alpha   90.00
_cell.angle_beta   90.00
_cell.angle_gamma   90.00
#
_symmetry.space_group_name_H-M   'P 1'
#
loop_
_entity.id
_entity.type
_entity.pdbx_description
1 polymer ?
#
loop_
_entity_poly.entity_id
_entity_poly.type
_entity_poly.pdbx_seq_one_letter_code
_entity_poly.pdbx_strand_id
1 'polypeptide(L)'
;MLSSTKSRLAGKTRIALIGFGTVGQGLCEILISKKDYLKSKYGFEGVIVAISDVIKGAVYCKDGLDIQQCLDLVKSDKSLEEYKDDCEKGWDSIRTIKETNADIICELAYTDVKTGEPAITHCKTAFENGKHIVTSNKGPAALQYSEMQILAEKNNVQFLIEGTVMSGTPVLNLANGPLAGCEITSIKGILN
;
A
#
# COMPACT_ATOMS: atom_id res chain seq x y z
N MET A 1 6.77 14.67 20.79
CA MET A 1 8.17 14.20 20.73
C MET A 1 8.39 13.66 19.32
N LEU A 2 9.11 14.41 18.48
CA LEU A 2 9.30 14.10 17.05
C LEU A 2 10.24 12.89 16.91
N SER A 3 9.71 11.76 16.44
CA SER A 3 10.46 10.54 16.21
C SER A 3 10.77 10.36 14.73
N SER A 4 12.07 10.22 14.43
CA SER A 4 12.67 9.56 13.26
C SER A 4 12.25 10.04 11.87
N THR A 5 12.89 11.11 11.39
CA THR A 5 12.88 11.46 9.97
C THR A 5 13.77 10.48 9.21
N LYS A 6 13.22 9.31 8.82
CA LYS A 6 13.78 8.53 7.71
C LYS A 6 13.96 9.48 6.53
N SER A 7 15.14 9.47 5.91
CA SER A 7 15.50 10.27 4.73
C SER A 7 14.46 10.05 3.62
N ARG A 8 13.47 10.93 3.54
CA ARG A 8 12.50 11.00 2.43
C ARG A 8 13.24 11.49 1.19
N LEU A 9 12.87 10.97 0.02
CA LEU A 9 13.30 11.51 -1.27
C LEU A 9 12.79 12.96 -1.37
N ALA A 10 13.60 13.97 -1.05
CA ALA A 10 13.23 15.39 -1.09
C ALA A 10 11.84 15.73 -0.51
N GLY A 11 11.42 15.07 0.58
CA GLY A 11 10.09 15.27 1.21
C GLY A 11 8.92 14.45 0.63
N LYS A 12 9.15 13.64 -0.40
CA LYS A 12 8.17 12.73 -1.01
C LYS A 12 8.00 11.44 -0.22
N THR A 13 6.80 10.86 -0.27
CA THR A 13 6.47 9.56 0.34
C THR A 13 6.69 8.45 -0.66
N ARG A 14 7.56 7.48 -0.34
CA ARG A 14 7.89 6.36 -1.24
C ARG A 14 6.98 5.17 -0.98
N ILE A 15 6.41 4.62 -2.04
CA ILE A 15 5.38 3.59 -1.97
C ILE A 15 5.83 2.39 -2.81
N ALA A 16 5.73 1.18 -2.25
CA ALA A 16 5.82 -0.06 -3.01
C ALA A 16 4.45 -0.74 -3.08
N LEU A 17 4.08 -1.25 -4.25
CA LEU A 17 2.83 -1.99 -4.46
C LEU A 17 3.11 -3.49 -4.48
N ILE A 18 2.42 -4.25 -3.65
CA ILE A 18 2.38 -5.71 -3.71
C ILE A 18 1.02 -6.09 -4.31
N GLY A 19 1.02 -6.52 -5.57
CA GLY A 19 -0.17 -6.65 -6.39
C GLY A 19 -0.44 -5.41 -7.25
N PHE A 20 -0.65 -5.64 -8.54
CA PHE A 20 -0.89 -4.61 -9.56
C PHE A 20 -2.11 -4.97 -10.42
N GLY A 21 -3.17 -5.46 -9.77
CA GLY A 21 -4.50 -5.62 -10.36
C GLY A 21 -5.28 -4.29 -10.40
N THR A 22 -6.61 -4.38 -10.49
CA THR A 22 -7.51 -3.22 -10.61
C THR A 22 -7.28 -2.15 -9.54
N VAL A 23 -7.09 -2.56 -8.27
CA VAL A 23 -6.88 -1.60 -7.17
C VAL A 23 -5.53 -0.91 -7.27
N GLY A 24 -4.45 -1.65 -7.55
CA GLY A 24 -3.11 -1.08 -7.69
C GLY A 24 -3.00 -0.13 -8.88
N GLN A 25 -3.61 -0.49 -10.02
CA GLN A 25 -3.67 0.37 -11.20
C GLN A 25 -4.53 1.61 -10.96
N GLY A 26 -5.70 1.47 -10.33
CA GLY A 26 -6.56 2.60 -9.98
C GLY A 26 -5.91 3.56 -8.99
N LEU A 27 -5.14 3.07 -8.00
CA LEU A 27 -4.34 3.91 -7.12
C LEU A 27 -3.30 4.73 -7.92
N CYS A 28 -2.61 4.09 -8.86
CA CYS A 28 -1.67 4.76 -9.75
C CYS A 28 -2.33 5.86 -10.60
N GLU A 29 -3.50 5.59 -11.18
CA GLU A 29 -4.29 6.58 -11.93
C GLU A 29 -4.73 7.77 -11.05
N ILE A 30 -5.11 7.51 -9.80
CA ILE A 30 -5.45 8.56 -8.82
C ILE A 30 -4.22 9.40 -8.49
N LEU A 31 -3.07 8.78 -8.25
CA LEU A 31 -1.82 9.49 -7.95
C LEU A 31 -1.38 10.38 -9.12
N ILE A 32 -1.57 9.94 -10.37
CA ILE A 32 -1.32 10.78 -11.56
C ILE A 32 -2.34 11.93 -11.59
N SER A 33 -3.64 11.61 -11.64
CA SER A 33 -4.70 12.60 -11.89
C SER A 33 -4.90 13.62 -10.77
N LYS A 34 -4.52 13.27 -9.53
CA LYS A 34 -4.66 14.14 -8.35
C LYS A 34 -3.34 14.71 -7.85
N LYS A 35 -2.22 14.49 -8.55
CA LYS A 35 -0.87 14.92 -8.12
C LYS A 35 -0.83 16.37 -7.63
N ASP A 36 -1.26 17.31 -8.46
CA ASP A 36 -1.20 18.74 -8.16
C ASP A 36 -2.17 19.13 -7.03
N TYR A 37 -3.34 18.51 -6.99
CA TYR A 37 -4.31 18.72 -5.93
C TYR A 37 -3.78 18.24 -4.57
N LEU A 38 -3.24 17.02 -4.52
CA LEU A 38 -2.68 16.44 -3.30
C LEU A 38 -1.50 17.24 -2.77
N LYS A 39 -0.64 17.71 -3.68
CA LYS A 39 0.51 18.56 -3.33
C LYS A 39 0.08 19.92 -2.82
N SER A 40 -0.79 20.63 -3.55
CA SER A 40 -1.22 21.98 -3.17
C SER A 40 -2.09 22.01 -1.91
N LYS A 41 -2.98 21.04 -1.75
CA LYS A 41 -3.94 21.01 -0.64
C LYS A 41 -3.37 20.40 0.63
N TYR A 42 -2.55 19.35 0.50
CA TYR A 42 -2.11 18.54 1.64
C TYR A 42 -0.58 18.45 1.77
N GLY A 43 0.18 19.06 0.87
CA GLY A 43 1.65 18.90 0.84
C GLY A 43 2.08 17.46 0.56
N PHE A 44 1.19 16.63 0.02
CA PHE A 44 1.45 15.21 -0.21
C PHE A 44 1.92 14.97 -1.65
N GLU A 45 3.08 14.34 -1.79
CA GLU A 45 3.60 13.86 -3.06
C GLU A 45 4.05 12.40 -2.88
N GLY A 46 3.27 11.47 -3.45
CA GLY A 46 3.57 10.04 -3.46
C GLY A 46 4.40 9.65 -4.68
N VAL A 47 5.39 8.79 -4.49
CA VAL A 47 6.24 8.22 -5.55
C VAL A 47 6.18 6.71 -5.44
N ILE A 48 5.74 6.04 -6.51
CA ILE A 48 5.86 4.58 -6.60
C ILE A 48 7.31 4.26 -6.89
N VAL A 49 7.97 3.51 -6.01
CA VAL A 49 9.36 3.07 -6.20
C VAL A 49 9.45 1.62 -6.64
N ALA A 50 8.47 0.79 -6.27
CA ALA A 50 8.42 -0.61 -6.67
C ALA A 50 7.00 -1.10 -6.93
N ILE A 51 6.86 -2.05 -7.85
CA ILE A 51 5.65 -2.83 -8.08
C ILE A 51 6.09 -4.29 -8.17
N SER A 52 5.45 -5.17 -7.39
CA SER A 52 5.67 -6.62 -7.42
C SER A 52 4.33 -7.34 -7.59
N ASP A 53 4.12 -7.97 -8.73
CA ASP A 53 2.91 -8.74 -9.03
C ASP A 53 3.29 -10.11 -9.60
N VAL A 54 2.63 -11.17 -9.11
CA VAL A 54 2.96 -12.55 -9.49
C VAL A 54 2.65 -12.89 -10.95
N ILE A 55 1.77 -12.12 -11.61
CA ILE A 55 1.39 -12.32 -13.01
C ILE A 55 2.07 -11.27 -13.90
N LYS A 56 2.09 -10.01 -13.46
CA LYS A 56 2.56 -8.87 -14.27
C LYS A 56 4.06 -8.60 -14.13
N GLY A 57 4.76 -9.37 -13.30
CA GLY A 57 6.19 -9.20 -13.04
C GLY A 57 6.48 -8.14 -11.99
N ALA A 58 7.76 -7.85 -11.80
CA ALA A 58 8.22 -6.93 -10.77
C ALA A 58 9.29 -5.96 -11.27
N VAL A 59 9.21 -4.72 -10.79
CA VAL A 59 10.17 -3.67 -11.09
C VAL A 59 10.39 -2.76 -9.87
N TYR A 60 11.64 -2.37 -9.63
CA TYR A 60 12.05 -1.45 -8.58
C TYR A 60 13.05 -0.42 -9.13
N CYS A 61 12.71 0.86 -8.97
CA CYS A 61 13.59 1.98 -9.24
C CYS A 61 13.72 2.82 -7.96
N LYS A 62 14.94 2.96 -7.43
CA LYS A 62 15.22 3.70 -6.19
C LYS A 62 14.70 5.14 -6.22
N ASP A 63 14.76 5.79 -7.38
CA ASP A 63 14.40 7.19 -7.57
C ASP A 63 12.93 7.41 -7.98
N GLY A 64 12.17 6.32 -8.14
CA GLY A 64 10.78 6.32 -8.56
C GLY A 64 10.57 5.75 -9.96
N LEU A 65 9.39 5.18 -10.16
CA LEU A 65 8.89 4.66 -11.43
C LEU A 65 8.07 5.72 -12.17
N ASP A 66 8.15 5.72 -13.50
CA ASP A 66 7.13 6.33 -14.34
C ASP A 66 5.87 5.46 -14.29
N ILE A 67 4.89 5.96 -13.55
CA ILE A 67 3.61 5.28 -13.35
C ILE A 67 2.90 5.06 -14.70
N GLN A 68 2.97 6.01 -15.63
CA GLN A 68 2.30 5.89 -16.93
C GLN A 68 2.90 4.76 -17.74
N GLN A 69 4.22 4.62 -17.73
CA GLN A 69 4.90 3.51 -18.38
C GLN A 69 4.49 2.15 -17.80
N CYS A 70 4.40 2.02 -16.47
CA CYS A 70 3.92 0.79 -15.83
C CYS A 70 2.49 0.44 -16.26
N LEU A 71 1.60 1.44 -16.32
CA LEU A 71 0.21 1.26 -16.78
C LEU A 71 0.15 0.86 -18.26
N ASP A 72 0.94 1.50 -19.13
CA ASP A 72 0.97 1.23 -20.57
C ASP A 72 1.49 -0.18 -20.88
N LEU A 73 2.50 -0.65 -20.13
CA LEU A 73 3.01 -2.02 -20.24
C LEU A 73 1.89 -3.04 -19.96
N VAL A 74 1.25 -2.94 -18.81
CA VAL A 74 0.23 -3.92 -18.41
C VAL A 74 -1.04 -3.82 -19.25
N LYS A 75 -1.39 -2.63 -19.75
CA LYS A 75 -2.48 -2.44 -20.72
C LYS A 75 -2.19 -3.08 -22.08
N SER A 76 -0.92 -3.22 -22.42
CA SER A 76 -0.46 -3.87 -23.66
C SER A 76 -0.10 -5.34 -23.46
N ASP A 77 -0.56 -5.96 -22.37
CA ASP A 77 -0.26 -7.34 -21.96
C ASP A 77 1.25 -7.65 -21.84
N LYS A 78 2.05 -6.62 -21.53
CA LYS A 78 3.50 -6.75 -21.30
C LYS A 78 3.85 -6.86 -19.84
N SER A 79 4.99 -7.51 -19.58
CA SER A 79 5.53 -7.60 -18.22
C SER A 79 6.08 -6.26 -17.76
N LEU A 80 5.96 -5.97 -16.47
CA LEU A 80 6.64 -4.86 -15.80
C LEU A 80 8.18 -4.99 -15.90
N GLU A 81 8.69 -6.18 -16.17
CA GLU A 81 10.13 -6.41 -16.40
C GLU A 81 10.61 -5.85 -17.75
N GLU A 82 9.69 -5.51 -18.66
CA GLU A 82 9.98 -4.77 -19.90
C GLU A 82 10.09 -3.24 -19.67
N TYR A 83 10.06 -2.78 -18.42
CA TYR A 83 10.33 -1.38 -18.07
C TYR A 83 11.68 -0.93 -18.65
N LYS A 84 11.68 0.22 -19.34
CA LYS A 84 12.76 0.62 -20.26
C LYS A 84 14.00 1.16 -19.55
N ASP A 85 13.85 1.76 -18.37
CA ASP A 85 14.99 2.33 -17.65
C ASP A 85 15.78 1.26 -16.89
N ASP A 86 17.00 1.63 -16.49
CA ASP A 86 17.90 0.80 -15.70
C ASP A 86 17.37 0.68 -14.26
N CYS A 87 16.51 -0.32 -14.06
CA CYS A 87 15.85 -0.63 -12.81
C CYS A 87 15.91 -2.12 -12.53
N GLU A 88 15.85 -2.47 -11.25
CA GLU A 88 15.90 -3.85 -10.82
C GLU A 88 14.57 -4.56 -11.11
N LYS A 89 14.62 -5.83 -11.50
CA LYS A 89 13.49 -6.61 -12.02
C LYS A 89 13.47 -8.01 -11.42
N GLY A 90 12.33 -8.69 -11.52
CA GLY A 90 12.18 -10.09 -11.09
C GLY A 90 12.25 -10.30 -9.56
N TRP A 91 12.01 -9.24 -8.79
CA TRP A 91 11.92 -9.32 -7.33
C TRP A 91 10.60 -9.98 -6.91
N ASP A 92 10.62 -10.82 -5.87
CA ASP A 92 9.39 -11.28 -5.23
C ASP A 92 8.86 -10.25 -4.22
N SER A 93 7.66 -10.51 -3.68
CA SER A 93 7.03 -9.63 -2.71
C SER A 93 7.84 -9.45 -1.43
N ILE A 94 8.53 -10.50 -0.94
CA ILE A 94 9.27 -10.46 0.31
C ILE A 94 10.54 -9.62 0.15
N ARG A 95 11.29 -9.84 -0.93
CA ARG A 95 12.45 -9.02 -1.30
C ARG A 95 12.04 -7.58 -1.51
N THR A 96 10.93 -7.34 -2.21
CA THR A 96 10.36 -5.99 -2.39
C THR A 96 10.06 -5.31 -1.05
N ILE A 97 9.45 -6.03 -0.11
CA ILE A 97 9.15 -5.48 1.22
C ILE A 97 10.42 -5.24 2.04
N LYS A 98 11.46 -6.08 1.92
CA LYS A 98 12.69 -5.92 2.71
C LYS A 98 13.64 -4.88 2.13
N GLU A 99 13.97 -5.00 0.85
CA GLU A 99 15.14 -4.34 0.24
C GLU A 99 14.82 -3.00 -0.43
N THR A 100 13.56 -2.72 -0.75
CA THR A 100 13.21 -1.40 -1.32
C THR A 100 13.44 -0.27 -0.32
N ASN A 101 13.64 0.93 -0.84
CA ASN A 101 13.64 2.15 -0.05
C ASN A 101 12.22 2.67 0.29
N ALA A 102 11.16 1.88 0.11
CA ALA A 102 9.79 2.31 0.34
C ALA A 102 9.51 2.66 1.83
N ASP A 103 8.70 3.69 2.05
CA ASP A 103 8.19 4.07 3.38
C ASP A 103 6.87 3.33 3.67
N ILE A 104 6.07 3.11 2.64
CA ILE A 104 4.75 2.47 2.70
C ILE A 104 4.73 1.27 1.75
N ILE A 105 4.22 0.15 2.25
CA ILE A 105 3.82 -1.00 1.45
C ILE A 105 2.30 -0.95 1.26
N CYS A 106 1.84 -0.85 0.02
CA CYS A 106 0.46 -1.07 -0.34
C CYS A 106 0.26 -2.56 -0.63
N GLU A 107 -0.36 -3.27 0.30
CA GLU A 107 -0.65 -4.70 0.17
C GLU A 107 -2.00 -4.88 -0.52
N LEU A 108 -1.95 -5.25 -1.80
CA LEU A 108 -3.07 -5.31 -2.75
C LEU A 108 -3.09 -6.66 -3.48
N ALA A 109 -2.44 -7.68 -2.93
CA ALA A 109 -2.44 -9.02 -3.51
C ALA A 109 -3.82 -9.67 -3.39
N TYR A 110 -3.98 -10.84 -4.02
CA TYR A 110 -5.18 -11.63 -3.87
C TYR A 110 -5.42 -12.00 -2.40
N THR A 111 -6.69 -12.17 -2.03
CA THR A 111 -7.08 -12.54 -0.67
C THR A 111 -7.25 -14.04 -0.56
N ASP A 112 -6.48 -14.69 0.32
CA ASP A 112 -6.87 -15.97 0.90
C ASP A 112 -7.67 -15.72 2.18
N VAL A 113 -8.99 -15.94 2.12
CA VAL A 113 -9.88 -15.75 3.26
C VAL A 113 -9.77 -16.85 4.33
N LYS A 114 -9.14 -17.99 4.02
CA LYS A 114 -8.98 -19.10 4.96
C LYS A 114 -7.75 -18.90 5.83
N THR A 115 -6.63 -18.54 5.21
CA THR A 115 -5.34 -18.43 5.91
C THR A 115 -4.93 -16.99 6.14
N GLY A 116 -5.34 -16.05 5.29
CA GLY A 116 -4.83 -14.69 5.26
C GLY A 116 -3.44 -14.56 4.63
N GLU A 117 -2.83 -15.66 4.18
CA GLU A 117 -1.52 -15.66 3.53
C GLU A 117 -1.64 -15.41 2.02
N PRO A 118 -0.63 -14.81 1.37
CA PRO A 118 0.65 -14.34 1.94
C PRO A 118 0.58 -12.96 2.63
N ALA A 119 -0.59 -12.33 2.68
CA ALA A 119 -0.74 -10.94 3.13
C ALA A 119 -0.37 -10.74 4.61
N ILE A 120 -0.64 -11.74 5.48
CA ILE A 120 -0.18 -11.70 6.87
C ILE A 120 1.35 -11.68 6.93
N THR A 121 2.02 -12.56 6.17
CA THR A 121 3.49 -12.55 6.07
C THR A 121 4.01 -11.22 5.51
N HIS A 122 3.34 -10.64 4.51
CA HIS A 122 3.68 -9.31 3.98
C HIS A 122 3.62 -8.24 5.08
N CYS A 123 2.53 -8.21 5.87
CA CYS A 123 2.36 -7.24 6.95
C CYS A 123 3.46 -7.37 8.01
N LYS A 124 3.68 -8.58 8.53
CA LYS A 124 4.72 -8.86 9.53
C LYS A 124 6.10 -8.43 9.04
N THR A 125 6.44 -8.81 7.81
CA THR A 125 7.73 -8.46 7.18
C THR A 125 7.88 -6.95 7.04
N ALA A 126 6.83 -6.23 6.63
CA ALA A 126 6.88 -4.77 6.49
C ALA A 126 7.11 -4.08 7.83
N PHE A 127 6.39 -4.50 8.87
CA PHE A 127 6.53 -3.93 10.21
C PHE A 127 7.94 -4.13 10.78
N GLU A 128 8.50 -5.32 10.66
CA GLU A 128 9.87 -5.63 11.09
C GLU A 128 10.94 -4.81 10.34
N ASN A 129 10.63 -4.35 9.13
CA ASN A 129 11.50 -3.46 8.34
C ASN A 129 11.13 -1.97 8.50
N GLY A 130 10.26 -1.64 9.46
CA GLY A 130 9.83 -0.29 9.79
C GLY A 130 9.08 0.40 8.65
N LYS A 131 8.30 -0.36 7.87
CA LYS A 131 7.45 0.16 6.79
C LYS A 131 5.98 0.13 7.20
N HIS A 132 5.24 1.16 6.83
CA HIS A 132 3.79 1.20 7.05
C HIS A 132 3.07 0.25 6.09
N ILE A 133 1.92 -0.26 6.49
CA ILE A 133 1.02 -1.03 5.61
C ILE A 133 -0.27 -0.26 5.40
N VAL A 134 -0.65 -0.13 4.13
CA VAL A 134 -2.02 0.19 3.71
C VAL A 134 -2.51 -0.99 2.88
N THR A 135 -3.69 -1.54 3.18
CA THR A 135 -4.17 -2.73 2.49
C THR A 135 -5.66 -2.66 2.14
N SER A 136 -6.01 -3.28 1.01
CA SER A 136 -7.38 -3.64 0.65
C SER A 136 -7.66 -5.14 0.79
N ASN A 137 -6.67 -5.91 1.28
CA ASN A 137 -6.77 -7.34 1.47
C ASN A 137 -7.49 -7.65 2.79
N LYS A 138 -8.59 -8.40 2.70
CA LYS A 138 -9.43 -8.70 3.86
C LYS A 138 -8.80 -9.73 4.81
N GLY A 139 -7.82 -10.52 4.35
CA GLY A 139 -7.21 -11.61 5.13
C GLY A 139 -6.63 -11.15 6.48
N PRO A 140 -5.64 -10.25 6.49
CA PRO A 140 -5.05 -9.74 7.72
C PRO A 140 -6.06 -9.02 8.63
N ALA A 141 -6.97 -8.23 8.03
CA ALA A 141 -8.00 -7.49 8.76
C ALA A 141 -9.08 -8.39 9.38
N ALA A 142 -9.41 -9.53 8.75
CA ALA A 142 -10.44 -10.43 9.25
C ALA A 142 -9.89 -11.43 10.27
N LEU A 143 -8.66 -11.92 10.08
CA LEU A 143 -8.13 -13.05 10.84
C LEU A 143 -7.15 -12.64 11.95
N GLN A 144 -6.40 -11.55 11.80
CA GLN A 144 -5.31 -11.17 12.71
C GLN A 144 -5.23 -9.67 13.02
N TYR A 145 -6.34 -8.94 12.92
CA TYR A 145 -6.33 -7.47 13.08
C TYR A 145 -5.64 -7.00 14.37
N SER A 146 -6.03 -7.53 15.53
CA SER A 146 -5.47 -7.11 16.82
C SER A 146 -3.96 -7.39 16.92
N GLU A 147 -3.52 -8.55 16.44
CA GLU A 147 -2.09 -8.90 16.42
C GLU A 147 -1.31 -7.96 15.49
N MET A 148 -1.87 -7.63 14.32
CA MET A 148 -1.23 -6.72 13.37
C MET A 148 -1.13 -5.29 13.92
N GLN A 149 -2.15 -4.79 14.62
CA GLN A 149 -2.09 -3.48 15.28
C GLN A 149 -1.00 -3.44 16.35
N ILE A 150 -0.95 -4.43 17.24
CA ILE A 150 0.09 -4.51 18.29
C ILE A 150 1.49 -4.56 17.68
N LEU A 151 1.68 -5.34 16.60
CA LEU A 151 2.98 -5.46 15.94
C LEU A 151 3.38 -4.16 15.22
N ALA A 152 2.43 -3.48 14.58
CA ALA A 152 2.67 -2.17 13.96
C ALA A 152 3.08 -1.12 14.99
N GLU A 153 2.36 -1.05 16.13
CA GLU A 153 2.68 -0.16 17.24
C GLU A 153 4.08 -0.43 17.81
N LYS A 154 4.42 -1.70 18.06
CA LYS A 154 5.74 -2.10 18.57
C LYS A 154 6.88 -1.65 17.65
N ASN A 155 6.64 -1.62 16.34
CA ASN A 155 7.63 -1.21 15.34
C ASN A 155 7.53 0.28 14.96
N ASN A 156 6.69 1.07 15.64
CA ASN A 156 6.44 2.49 15.34
C ASN A 156 5.98 2.74 13.89
N VAL A 157 5.14 1.86 13.37
CA VAL A 157 4.53 1.97 12.04
C VAL A 157 3.01 1.87 12.15
N GLN A 158 2.31 2.03 11.03
CA GLN A 158 0.85 2.06 10.98
C GLN A 158 0.34 0.90 10.13
N PHE A 159 -0.81 0.37 10.51
CA PHE A 159 -1.57 -0.63 9.77
C PHE A 159 -2.96 -0.08 9.46
N LEU A 160 -3.19 0.30 8.19
CA LEU A 160 -4.43 0.94 7.73
C LEU A 160 -5.18 0.02 6.76
N ILE A 161 -6.48 -0.18 7.01
CA ILE A 161 -7.30 -1.21 6.35
C ILE A 161 -8.60 -0.66 5.75
N GLU A 162 -8.73 0.64 5.50
CA GLU A 162 -9.98 1.24 4.98
C GLU A 162 -10.47 0.52 3.71
N GLY A 163 -9.55 0.18 2.79
CA GLY A 163 -9.88 -0.50 1.54
C GLY A 163 -10.45 -1.91 1.71
N THR A 164 -10.46 -2.50 2.91
CA THR A 164 -11.01 -3.84 3.17
C THR A 164 -12.51 -3.83 3.41
N VAL A 165 -13.13 -2.67 3.68
CA VAL A 165 -14.53 -2.54 4.07
C VAL A 165 -15.24 -1.47 3.23
N MET A 166 -16.44 -1.79 2.73
CA MET A 166 -17.27 -0.85 1.94
C MET A 166 -16.58 -0.16 0.75
N SER A 167 -15.55 -0.79 0.18
CA SER A 167 -14.80 -0.29 -0.98
C SER A 167 -14.26 1.13 -0.72
N GLY A 168 -14.77 2.15 -1.41
CA GLY A 168 -14.34 3.54 -1.25
C GLY A 168 -15.11 4.34 -0.20
N THR A 169 -16.08 3.75 0.51
CA THR A 169 -16.86 4.46 1.53
C THR A 169 -16.02 4.62 2.80
N PRO A 170 -15.82 5.84 3.32
CA PRO A 170 -15.00 6.05 4.51
C PRO A 170 -15.75 5.61 5.76
N VAL A 171 -15.46 4.40 6.26
CA VAL A 171 -16.06 3.83 7.46
C VAL A 171 -15.11 3.96 8.65
N LEU A 172 -13.86 3.53 8.49
CA LEU A 172 -12.90 3.50 9.59
C LEU A 172 -12.37 4.90 9.89
N ASN A 173 -12.09 5.70 8.85
CA ASN A 173 -11.75 7.10 9.00
C ASN A 173 -12.89 7.93 9.58
N LEU A 174 -14.15 7.56 9.31
CA LEU A 174 -15.30 8.20 9.93
C LEU A 174 -15.34 7.91 11.43
N ALA A 175 -15.15 6.64 11.82
CA ALA A 175 -15.12 6.22 13.22
C ALA A 175 -13.95 6.84 14.00
N ASN A 176 -12.74 6.81 13.42
CA ASN A 176 -11.51 7.23 14.08
C ASN A 176 -11.25 8.74 14.04
N GLY A 177 -11.95 9.49 13.18
CA GLY A 177 -11.79 10.93 13.03
C GLY A 177 -13.01 11.69 13.51
N PRO A 178 -13.99 11.99 12.63
CA PRO A 178 -15.17 12.78 12.98
C PRO A 178 -15.96 12.27 14.19
N LEU A 179 -15.98 10.96 14.44
CA LEU A 179 -16.72 10.33 15.54
C LEU A 179 -15.85 9.93 16.74
N ALA A 180 -14.58 10.33 16.81
CA ALA A 180 -13.67 9.89 17.87
C ALA A 180 -14.12 10.25 19.30
N GLY A 181 -14.98 11.28 19.45
CA GLY A 181 -15.57 11.68 20.73
C GLY A 181 -16.92 11.02 21.04
N CYS A 182 -17.42 10.15 20.17
CA CYS A 182 -18.70 9.48 20.33
C CYS A 182 -18.52 8.03 20.80
N GLU A 183 -19.49 7.54 21.57
CA GLU A 183 -19.65 6.10 21.81
C GLU A 183 -20.48 5.50 20.67
N ILE A 184 -19.86 4.69 19.82
CA ILE A 184 -20.55 4.03 18.69
C ILE A 184 -21.29 2.80 19.23
N THR A 185 -22.61 2.91 19.39
CA THR A 185 -23.44 1.84 19.98
C THR A 185 -23.92 0.79 18.96
N SER A 186 -24.02 1.14 17.67
CA SER A 186 -24.35 0.18 16.62
C SER A 186 -23.92 0.67 15.23
N ILE A 187 -23.64 -0.29 14.34
CA ILE A 187 -23.41 -0.06 12.91
C ILE A 187 -24.32 -1.01 12.14
N LYS A 188 -25.09 -0.46 11.19
CA LYS A 188 -25.96 -1.23 10.29
C LYS A 188 -25.70 -0.79 8.87
N GLY A 189 -25.42 -1.74 7.99
CA GLY A 189 -25.11 -1.47 6.59
C GLY A 189 -25.34 -2.70 5.72
N ILE A 190 -25.44 -2.47 4.42
CA ILE A 190 -25.50 -3.51 3.40
C ILE A 190 -24.07 -3.71 2.90
N LEU A 191 -23.48 -4.85 3.26
CA LEU A 191 -22.12 -5.24 2.90
C LEU A 191 -22.24 -6.49 2.02
N ASN A 192 -21.72 -6.43 0.80
CA ASN A 192 -21.68 -7.56 -0.15
C ASN A 192 -20.24 -7.83 -0.53
#